data_AF-A0A8B8BLZ6-F1
#
_entry.id   AF-A0A8B8BLZ6-F1
#
_cell.length_a   1.000
_cell.length_b   1.000
_cell.length_c   1.000
_cell.angle_alpha   90.00
_cell.angle_beta   90.00
_cell.angle_gamma   90.00
#
_symmetry.space_group_name_H-M   'P 1'
#
loop_
_entity.id
_entity.type
_entity.pdbx_description
1 polymer ?
#
loop_
_entity_poly.entity_id
_entity_poly.type
_entity_poly.pdbx_seq_one_letter_code
_entity_poly.pdbx_strand_id
1 'polypeptide(L)'
;MSTTRLLDFVAALGFVLIGCIVYTHINTKDCLEFKSISLLERAVIWIANAVIFGIVLLVSYKTLSDVWNQHRYQEENNELKTKIERYQEENNELKTKIERLQEQIKGNDEPTPTKNEEESEERKEFRKDLNNALRNLRPAGVPDIEIPRPHKLKEEFADLHEKEWTSALKSLQKTTKSEDMSIRMLLQTLRDIYSSCCNYSNDEKEEAMQSLLMRITGDNVAKKKLNEQQMMAEVCKQQNRSTARAIEEIRESVFDKNPELVIDHLWKKYVERSVKICRLMSIQSKPMLLDFGPEQNADLNPSIFTTYKATGSKVNFVVWPAMFMQENRELLSKGIVEPIERNIH
;
A
#
# COMPACT_ATOMS: atom_id res chain seq x y z
N MET A 1 -35.05 2.25 0.22
CA MET A 1 -36.23 1.71 0.93
C MET A 1 -36.76 2.84 1.81
N SER A 2 -38.02 3.25 1.59
CA SER A 2 -38.55 4.56 1.98
C SER A 2 -38.50 4.84 3.49
N THR A 3 -38.12 6.07 3.85
CA THR A 3 -38.11 6.66 5.22
C THR A 3 -39.40 6.42 5.99
N THR A 4 -40.52 6.19 5.29
CA THR A 4 -41.80 5.78 5.89
C THR A 4 -41.71 4.51 6.72
N ARG A 5 -40.96 3.48 6.29
CA ARG A 5 -40.86 2.23 7.06
C ARG A 5 -40.10 2.38 8.38
N LEU A 6 -39.17 3.33 8.46
CA LEU A 6 -38.45 3.64 9.70
C LEU A 6 -39.37 4.35 10.69
N LEU A 7 -40.20 5.27 10.19
CA LEU A 7 -41.20 5.97 11.00
C LEU A 7 -42.25 5.00 11.56
N ASP A 8 -42.71 4.06 10.73
CA ASP A 8 -43.68 3.03 11.14
C ASP A 8 -43.10 2.10 12.22
N PHE A 9 -41.80 1.79 12.14
CA PHE A 9 -41.13 0.94 13.12
C PHE A 9 -40.88 1.67 14.45
N VAL A 10 -40.50 2.95 14.40
CA VAL A 10 -40.36 3.80 15.60
C VAL A 10 -41.73 4.02 16.25
N ALA A 11 -42.78 4.22 15.47
CA ALA A 11 -44.15 4.30 15.97
C ALA A 11 -44.57 2.99 16.65
N ALA A 12 -44.28 1.83 16.05
CA ALA A 12 -44.58 0.52 16.63
C ALA A 12 -43.85 0.28 17.97
N LEU A 13 -42.57 0.65 18.07
CA LEU A 13 -41.82 0.60 19.33
C LEU A 13 -42.38 1.56 20.38
N GLY A 14 -42.81 2.75 19.96
CA GLY A 14 -43.52 3.70 20.81
C GLY A 14 -44.82 3.13 21.37
N PHE A 15 -45.62 2.45 20.54
CA PHE A 15 -46.86 1.80 20.99
C PHE A 15 -46.60 0.62 21.94
N VAL A 16 -45.54 -0.15 21.75
CA VAL A 16 -45.15 -1.23 22.68
C VAL A 16 -44.70 -0.66 24.02
N LEU A 17 -43.91 0.42 24.03
CA LEU A 17 -43.48 1.10 25.25
C LEU A 17 -44.66 1.71 26.01
N ILE A 18 -45.57 2.38 25.30
CA ILE A 18 -46.82 2.91 25.88
C ILE A 18 -47.68 1.76 26.41
N GLY A 19 -47.78 0.64 25.67
CA GLY A 19 -48.48 -0.56 26.11
C GLY A 19 -47.90 -1.16 27.39
N CYS A 20 -46.57 -1.22 27.52
CA CYS A 20 -45.89 -1.67 28.74
C CYS A 20 -46.07 -0.69 29.92
N ILE A 21 -46.03 0.62 29.67
CA ILE A 21 -46.30 1.64 30.69
C ILE A 21 -47.77 1.57 31.15
N VAL A 22 -48.71 1.46 30.21
CA VAL A 22 -50.14 1.31 30.51
C VAL A 22 -50.41 -0.02 31.21
N TYR A 23 -49.78 -1.12 30.81
CA TYR A 23 -49.90 -2.42 31.49
C TYR A 23 -49.37 -2.34 32.93
N THR A 24 -48.22 -1.73 33.16
CA THR A 24 -47.70 -1.52 34.53
C THR A 24 -48.55 -0.54 35.34
N HIS A 25 -49.20 0.44 34.72
CA HIS A 25 -50.07 1.41 35.41
C HIS A 25 -51.50 0.91 35.67
N ILE A 26 -52.02 0.02 34.82
CA ILE A 26 -53.32 -0.62 34.99
C ILE A 26 -53.21 -1.77 35.99
N ASN A 27 -52.16 -2.59 35.90
CA ASN A 27 -51.93 -3.70 36.84
C ASN A 27 -51.60 -3.19 38.26
N THR A 28 -51.19 -1.91 38.42
CA THR A 28 -51.09 -1.26 39.74
C THR A 28 -52.43 -0.77 40.30
N LYS A 29 -53.46 -0.56 39.47
CA LYS A 29 -54.81 -0.21 39.93
C LYS A 29 -55.65 -1.43 40.34
N ASP A 30 -55.41 -2.60 39.74
CA ASP A 30 -55.98 -3.88 40.21
C ASP A 30 -55.24 -4.45 41.44
N CYS A 31 -54.13 -3.80 41.86
CA CYS A 31 -53.38 -4.14 43.09
C CYS A 31 -53.97 -3.53 44.38
N LEU A 32 -55.25 -3.13 44.41
CA LEU A 32 -55.93 -2.75 45.66
C LEU A 32 -56.36 -3.95 46.51
N GLU A 33 -56.22 -5.19 46.01
CA GLU A 33 -56.31 -6.43 46.81
C GLU A 33 -54.99 -7.21 46.83
N PHE A 34 -53.89 -6.59 47.28
CA PHE A 34 -52.68 -7.34 47.63
C PHE A 34 -52.09 -6.91 48.97
N LYS A 35 -52.83 -7.25 50.04
CA LYS A 35 -52.41 -7.02 51.44
C LYS A 35 -51.63 -8.20 52.06
N SER A 36 -51.19 -9.18 51.26
CA SER A 36 -50.49 -10.37 51.77
C SER A 36 -49.32 -10.87 50.90
N ILE A 37 -48.71 -10.03 50.05
CA ILE A 37 -47.49 -10.39 49.32
C ILE A 37 -46.27 -9.86 50.07
N SER A 38 -45.26 -10.72 50.24
CA SER A 38 -44.02 -10.38 50.93
C SER A 38 -43.20 -9.37 50.11
N LEU A 39 -42.39 -8.54 50.78
CA LEU A 39 -41.51 -7.56 50.12
C LEU A 39 -40.58 -8.20 49.07
N LEU A 40 -40.25 -9.48 49.26
CA LEU A 40 -39.36 -10.25 48.40
C LEU A 40 -39.98 -10.55 47.03
N GLU A 41 -41.27 -10.89 47.00
CA GLU A 41 -42.01 -11.15 45.75
C GLU A 41 -42.18 -9.88 44.91
N ARG A 42 -42.38 -8.71 45.54
CA ARG A 42 -42.42 -7.42 44.84
C ARG A 42 -41.07 -7.07 44.22
N ALA A 43 -39.98 -7.32 44.94
CA ALA A 43 -38.63 -7.11 44.42
C ALA A 43 -38.35 -8.02 43.21
N VAL A 44 -38.77 -9.28 43.26
CA VAL A 44 -38.63 -10.23 42.14
C VAL A 44 -39.37 -9.75 40.89
N ILE A 45 -40.59 -9.23 41.02
CA ILE A 45 -41.37 -8.70 39.89
C ILE A 45 -40.68 -7.47 39.28
N TRP A 46 -40.17 -6.55 40.11
CA TRP A 46 -39.42 -5.39 39.63
C TRP A 46 -38.14 -5.77 38.89
N ILE A 47 -37.39 -6.74 39.41
CA ILE A 47 -36.17 -7.25 38.77
C ILE A 47 -36.52 -7.92 37.43
N ALA A 48 -37.57 -8.75 37.39
CA ALA A 48 -38.00 -9.41 36.16
C ALA A 48 -38.40 -8.39 35.08
N ASN A 49 -39.16 -7.34 35.44
CA ASN A 49 -39.53 -6.28 34.51
C ASN A 49 -38.33 -5.45 34.05
N ALA A 50 -37.37 -5.16 34.93
CA ALA A 50 -36.14 -4.45 34.57
C ALA A 50 -35.27 -5.26 33.59
N VAL A 51 -35.18 -6.59 33.79
CA VAL A 51 -34.48 -7.51 32.89
C VAL A 51 -35.16 -7.55 31.52
N ILE A 52 -36.49 -7.68 31.48
CA ILE A 52 -37.25 -7.69 30.23
C ILE A 52 -37.04 -6.36 29.48
N PHE A 53 -37.13 -5.23 30.18
CA PHE A 53 -36.91 -3.91 29.58
C PHE A 53 -35.48 -3.75 29.04
N GLY A 54 -34.48 -4.22 29.79
CA GLY A 54 -33.08 -4.24 29.34
C GLY A 54 -32.88 -5.06 28.07
N ILE A 55 -33.51 -6.24 27.97
CA ILE A 55 -33.46 -7.09 26.77
C ILE A 55 -34.11 -6.37 25.58
N VAL A 56 -35.28 -5.76 25.76
CA VAL A 56 -35.97 -5.03 24.69
C VAL A 56 -35.14 -3.85 24.19
N LEU A 57 -34.49 -3.10 25.09
CA LEU A 57 -33.60 -2.00 24.70
C LEU A 57 -32.37 -2.50 23.94
N LEU A 58 -31.74 -3.59 24.36
CA LEU A 58 -30.58 -4.16 23.68
C LEU A 58 -30.92 -4.65 22.27
N VAL A 59 -32.06 -5.33 22.11
CA VAL A 59 -32.52 -5.81 20.79
C VAL A 59 -32.88 -4.61 19.89
N SER A 60 -33.53 -3.59 20.44
CA SER A 60 -33.89 -2.37 19.70
C SER A 60 -32.65 -1.58 19.27
N TYR A 61 -31.64 -1.45 20.14
CA TYR A 61 -30.39 -0.80 19.81
C TYR A 61 -29.62 -1.54 18.71
N LYS A 62 -29.52 -2.88 18.82
CA LYS A 62 -28.83 -3.70 17.83
C LYS A 62 -29.47 -3.61 16.46
N THR A 63 -30.80 -3.71 16.39
CA THR A 63 -31.54 -3.59 15.12
C THR A 63 -31.40 -2.21 14.50
N LEU A 64 -31.48 -1.13 15.28
CA LEU A 64 -31.25 0.23 14.79
C LEU A 64 -29.81 0.44 14.30
N SER A 65 -28.82 -0.11 15.00
CA SER A 65 -27.42 -0.05 14.61
C SER A 65 -27.14 -0.80 13.31
N ASP A 66 -27.72 -2.00 13.14
CA ASP A 66 -27.57 -2.80 11.93
C ASP A 66 -28.21 -2.10 10.72
N VAL A 67 -29.39 -1.49 10.88
CA VAL A 67 -30.05 -0.70 9.82
C VAL A 67 -29.22 0.53 9.44
N TRP A 68 -28.67 1.24 10.42
CA TRP A 68 -27.79 2.40 10.18
C TRP A 68 -26.52 2.01 9.42
N ASN A 69 -25.90 0.89 9.81
CA ASN A 69 -24.72 0.38 9.12
C ASN A 69 -25.06 -0.05 7.69
N GLN A 70 -26.18 -0.75 7.48
CA GLN A 70 -26.64 -1.16 6.16
C GLN A 70 -26.90 0.02 5.22
N HIS A 71 -27.47 1.12 5.72
CA HIS A 71 -27.66 2.34 4.94
C HIS A 71 -26.32 2.97 4.52
N ARG A 72 -25.36 3.09 5.46
CA ARG A 72 -24.02 3.60 5.17
C ARG A 72 -23.31 2.77 4.10
N TYR A 73 -23.38 1.44 4.21
CA TYR A 73 -22.83 0.54 3.19
C TYR A 73 -23.50 0.70 1.83
N GLN A 74 -24.80 0.99 1.77
CA GLN A 74 -25.48 1.24 0.49
C GLN A 74 -25.03 2.56 -0.15
N GLU A 75 -24.80 3.60 0.65
CA GLU A 75 -24.35 4.91 0.17
C GLU A 75 -22.92 4.84 -0.41
N GLU A 76 -22.00 4.19 0.31
CA GLU A 76 -20.63 3.95 -0.17
C GLU A 76 -20.60 3.12 -1.47
N ASN A 77 -21.44 2.07 -1.55
CA ASN A 77 -21.54 1.25 -2.75
C ASN A 77 -22.11 2.02 -3.95
N ASN A 78 -23.07 2.92 -3.72
CA ASN A 78 -23.62 3.77 -4.78
C ASN A 78 -22.60 4.80 -5.27
N GLU A 79 -21.82 5.38 -4.37
CA GLU A 79 -20.73 6.29 -4.73
C GLU A 79 -19.64 5.57 -5.54
N LEU A 80 -19.26 4.36 -5.11
CA LEU A 80 -18.28 3.54 -5.81
C LEU A 80 -18.78 3.13 -7.20
N LYS A 81 -20.05 2.76 -7.33
CA LYS A 81 -20.69 2.44 -8.61
C LYS A 81 -20.64 3.64 -9.57
N THR A 82 -20.96 4.83 -9.07
CA THR A 82 -20.90 6.07 -9.86
C THR A 82 -19.48 6.39 -10.32
N LYS A 83 -18.47 6.14 -9.46
CA LYS A 83 -17.05 6.27 -9.84
C LYS A 83 -16.65 5.28 -10.94
N ILE A 84 -17.06 4.02 -10.83
CA ILE A 84 -16.77 2.99 -11.85
C ILE A 84 -17.39 3.38 -13.20
N GLU A 85 -18.64 3.84 -13.23
CA GLU A 85 -19.31 4.28 -14.45
C GLU A 85 -18.56 5.44 -15.13
N ARG A 86 -18.12 6.45 -14.36
CA ARG A 86 -17.30 7.55 -14.89
C ARG A 86 -15.98 7.06 -15.49
N TYR A 87 -15.25 6.17 -14.80
CA TYR A 87 -13.99 5.63 -15.32
C TYR A 87 -14.20 4.76 -16.57
N GLN A 88 -15.34 4.08 -16.69
CA GLN A 88 -15.68 3.33 -17.90
C GLN A 88 -15.95 4.28 -19.08
N GLU A 89 -16.63 5.39 -18.84
CA GLU A 89 -16.89 6.41 -19.86
C GLU A 89 -15.60 7.07 -20.35
N GLU A 90 -14.72 7.49 -19.44
CA GLU A 90 -13.40 8.04 -19.77
C GLU A 90 -12.54 7.06 -20.57
N ASN A 91 -12.53 5.78 -20.19
CA ASN A 91 -11.81 4.74 -20.92
C ASN A 91 -12.35 4.53 -22.34
N ASN A 92 -13.67 4.57 -22.52
CA ASN A 92 -14.30 4.47 -23.84
C ASN A 92 -13.95 5.67 -24.72
N GLU A 93 -13.92 6.88 -24.16
CA GLU A 93 -13.52 8.09 -24.87
C GLU A 93 -12.05 8.02 -25.32
N LEU A 94 -11.16 7.60 -24.41
CA LEU A 94 -9.74 7.41 -24.71
C LEU A 94 -9.51 6.34 -25.77
N LYS A 95 -10.23 5.21 -25.70
CA LYS A 95 -10.17 4.16 -26.71
C LYS A 95 -10.58 4.67 -28.09
N THR A 96 -11.67 5.44 -28.17
CA THR A 96 -12.12 6.09 -29.41
C THR A 96 -11.11 7.11 -29.94
N LYS A 97 -10.37 7.79 -29.06
CA LYS A 97 -9.30 8.73 -29.44
C LYS A 97 -8.07 7.99 -29.98
N ILE A 98 -7.71 6.85 -29.37
CA ILE A 98 -6.63 5.99 -29.84
C ILE A 98 -6.95 5.47 -31.24
N GLU A 99 -8.17 4.96 -31.46
CA GLU A 99 -8.60 4.47 -32.78
C GLU A 99 -8.52 5.55 -33.86
N ARG A 100 -9.01 6.77 -33.56
CA ARG A 100 -8.89 7.92 -34.48
C ARG A 100 -7.43 8.30 -34.79
N LEU A 101 -6.55 8.29 -33.79
CA LEU A 101 -5.13 8.58 -34.00
C LEU A 101 -4.44 7.47 -34.80
N GLN A 102 -4.82 6.21 -34.59
CA GLN A 102 -4.32 5.08 -35.37
C GLN A 102 -4.77 5.13 -36.84
N GLU A 103 -6.01 5.57 -37.11
CA GLU A 103 -6.49 5.81 -38.48
C GLU A 103 -5.76 6.97 -39.15
N GLN A 104 -5.46 8.05 -38.41
CA GLN A 104 -4.65 9.17 -38.93
C GLN A 104 -3.21 8.75 -39.26
N ILE A 105 -2.63 7.84 -38.48
CA ILE A 105 -1.30 7.27 -38.78
C ILE A 105 -1.38 6.39 -40.02
N LYS A 106 -2.39 5.51 -40.12
CA LYS A 106 -2.57 4.60 -41.26
C LYS A 106 -2.90 5.33 -42.57
N GLY A 107 -3.57 6.49 -42.50
CA GLY A 107 -3.87 7.33 -43.67
C GLY A 107 -2.68 8.13 -44.20
N ASN A 108 -1.61 8.29 -43.42
CA ASN A 108 -0.37 8.97 -43.83
C ASN A 108 0.70 8.01 -44.37
N ASP A 109 0.47 6.70 -44.33
CA ASP A 109 1.37 5.67 -44.88
C ASP A 109 0.88 5.19 -46.26
N GLU A 110 1.08 6.02 -47.28
CA GLU A 110 1.19 5.53 -48.66
C GLU A 110 2.67 5.11 -48.89
N PRO A 111 2.94 3.89 -49.39
CA PRO A 111 4.29 3.30 -49.29
C PRO A 111 5.24 3.95 -50.30
N THR A 112 6.18 4.75 -49.82
CA THR A 112 7.43 5.06 -50.54
C THR A 112 8.60 4.36 -49.82
N PRO A 113 9.43 3.53 -50.51
CA PRO A 113 10.29 2.55 -49.84
C PRO A 113 11.57 3.10 -49.20
N THR A 114 11.77 4.42 -49.19
CA THR A 114 13.09 5.01 -48.91
C THR A 114 13.25 5.62 -47.51
N LYS A 115 12.17 5.81 -46.74
CA LYS A 115 12.20 6.64 -45.52
C LYS A 115 12.54 5.89 -44.22
N ASN A 116 12.36 4.56 -44.19
CA ASN A 116 12.46 3.78 -42.95
C ASN A 116 13.90 3.49 -42.50
N GLU A 117 14.86 3.46 -43.43
CA GLU A 117 16.28 3.25 -43.08
C GLU A 117 16.93 4.57 -42.61
N GLU A 118 16.63 5.68 -43.28
CA GLU A 118 17.10 7.03 -42.90
C GLU A 118 16.54 7.49 -41.56
N GLU A 119 15.25 7.29 -41.26
CA GLU A 119 14.69 7.61 -39.92
C GLU A 119 15.31 6.76 -38.80
N SER A 120 15.77 5.54 -39.11
CA SER A 120 16.42 4.66 -38.14
C SER A 120 17.84 5.11 -37.80
N GLU A 121 18.57 5.63 -38.79
CA GLU A 121 19.92 6.15 -38.64
C GLU A 121 19.92 7.58 -38.09
N GLU A 122 19.04 8.46 -38.55
CA GLU A 122 18.85 9.79 -37.95
C GLU A 122 18.42 9.68 -36.48
N ARG A 123 17.58 8.71 -36.10
CA ARG A 123 17.26 8.46 -34.68
C ARG A 123 18.46 7.94 -33.90
N LYS A 124 19.31 7.08 -34.48
CA LYS A 124 20.52 6.59 -33.81
C LYS A 124 21.55 7.71 -33.64
N GLU A 125 21.70 8.55 -34.66
CA GLU A 125 22.60 9.69 -34.67
C GLU A 125 22.13 10.80 -33.73
N PHE A 126 20.84 11.13 -33.75
CA PHE A 126 20.22 12.04 -32.77
C PHE A 126 20.39 11.53 -31.34
N ARG A 127 20.25 10.22 -31.10
CA ARG A 127 20.46 9.61 -29.78
C ARG A 127 21.94 9.64 -29.36
N LYS A 128 22.87 9.53 -30.31
CA LYS A 128 24.31 9.65 -30.08
C LYS A 128 24.69 11.11 -29.75
N ASP A 129 24.15 12.07 -30.48
CA ASP A 129 24.38 13.50 -30.26
C ASP A 129 23.75 14.00 -28.97
N LEU A 130 22.56 13.50 -28.63
CA LEU A 130 21.93 13.76 -27.34
C LEU A 130 22.80 13.23 -26.19
N ASN A 131 23.33 12.01 -26.30
CA ASN A 131 24.23 11.45 -25.29
C ASN A 131 25.55 12.24 -25.16
N ASN A 132 26.09 12.75 -26.26
CA ASN A 132 27.28 13.60 -26.25
C ASN A 132 26.99 14.99 -25.65
N ALA A 133 25.84 15.59 -25.97
CA ALA A 133 25.40 16.86 -25.38
C ALA A 133 25.15 16.71 -23.86
N LEU A 134 24.59 15.58 -23.43
CA LEU A 134 24.40 15.25 -22.01
C LEU A 134 25.74 15.05 -21.29
N ARG A 135 26.77 14.51 -21.95
CA ARG A 135 28.14 14.41 -21.42
C ARG A 135 28.80 15.78 -21.24
N ASN A 136 28.53 16.73 -22.14
CA ASN A 136 29.14 18.07 -22.11
C ASN A 136 28.47 19.04 -21.12
N LEU A 137 27.29 18.70 -20.58
CA LEU A 137 26.62 19.43 -19.50
C LEU A 137 27.00 18.93 -18.09
N ARG A 138 28.13 18.22 -17.96
CA ARG A 138 28.61 17.65 -16.70
C ARG A 138 29.53 18.65 -15.98
N PRO A 139 29.24 19.04 -14.73
CA PRO A 139 30.24 19.69 -13.90
C PRO A 139 31.33 18.67 -13.53
N ALA A 140 32.59 19.02 -13.72
CA ALA A 140 33.73 18.17 -13.39
C ALA A 140 33.73 17.86 -11.88
N GLY A 141 33.78 16.57 -11.50
CA GLY A 141 34.19 16.14 -10.16
C GLY A 141 33.24 15.24 -9.35
N VAL A 142 32.02 14.95 -9.80
CA VAL A 142 31.13 13.99 -9.08
C VAL A 142 31.04 12.68 -9.89
N PRO A 143 31.51 11.52 -9.35
CA PRO A 143 31.34 10.23 -10.02
C PRO A 143 29.85 9.91 -10.11
N ASP A 144 29.34 9.64 -11.31
CA ASP A 144 28.00 9.09 -11.50
C ASP A 144 27.93 7.72 -10.80
N ILE A 145 27.01 7.53 -9.84
CA ILE A 145 26.67 6.18 -9.37
C ILE A 145 25.96 5.50 -10.52
N GLU A 146 26.62 4.54 -11.18
CA GLU A 146 26.01 3.78 -12.26
C GLU A 146 24.85 2.96 -11.67
N ILE A 147 23.61 3.37 -11.95
CA ILE A 147 22.41 2.66 -11.51
C ILE A 147 22.46 1.25 -12.11
N PRO A 148 22.55 0.18 -11.30
CA PRO A 148 22.58 -1.18 -11.82
C PRO A 148 21.28 -1.53 -12.54
N ARG A 149 21.35 -2.35 -13.58
CA ARG A 149 20.15 -2.84 -14.26
C ARG A 149 19.29 -3.69 -13.30
N PRO A 150 17.97 -3.79 -13.51
CA PRO A 150 17.07 -4.52 -12.61
C PRO A 150 17.49 -5.97 -12.29
N HIS A 151 18.04 -6.70 -13.27
CA HIS A 151 18.52 -8.07 -13.06
C HIS A 151 19.67 -8.13 -12.04
N LYS A 152 20.59 -7.17 -12.08
CA LYS A 152 21.72 -7.11 -11.15
C LYS A 152 21.24 -6.71 -9.76
N LEU A 153 20.24 -5.83 -9.64
CA LEU A 153 19.64 -5.52 -8.35
C LEU A 153 18.87 -6.71 -7.76
N LYS A 154 18.19 -7.50 -8.58
CA LYS A 154 17.58 -8.76 -8.16
C LYS A 154 18.64 -9.71 -7.57
N GLU A 155 19.78 -9.87 -8.25
CA GLU A 155 20.90 -10.69 -7.76
C GLU A 155 21.47 -10.12 -6.44
N GLU A 156 21.73 -8.82 -6.37
CA GLU A 156 22.22 -8.18 -5.14
C GLU A 156 21.23 -8.30 -3.97
N PHE A 157 19.92 -8.33 -4.25
CA PHE A 157 18.89 -8.52 -3.24
C PHE A 157 18.80 -9.98 -2.76
N ALA A 158 18.99 -10.96 -3.65
CA ALA A 158 19.11 -12.35 -3.25
C ALA A 158 20.37 -12.57 -2.38
N ASP A 159 21.50 -11.97 -2.80
CA ASP A 159 22.76 -11.98 -2.05
C ASP A 159 22.61 -11.38 -0.65
N LEU A 160 21.87 -10.27 -0.52
CA LEU A 160 21.57 -9.62 0.76
C LEU A 160 20.89 -10.58 1.74
N HIS A 161 19.95 -11.40 1.25
CA HIS A 161 19.26 -12.40 2.07
C HIS A 161 20.21 -13.55 2.48
N GLU A 162 20.95 -14.09 1.53
CA GLU A 162 21.83 -15.23 1.76
C GLU A 162 23.02 -14.90 2.68
N LYS A 163 23.54 -13.66 2.61
CA LYS A 163 24.77 -13.26 3.32
C LYS A 163 24.48 -12.42 4.56
N GLU A 164 24.14 -11.13 4.37
CA GLU A 164 24.05 -10.17 5.46
C GLU A 164 22.83 -10.42 6.36
N TRP A 165 21.66 -10.71 5.79
CA TRP A 165 20.46 -11.05 6.57
C TRP A 165 20.69 -12.32 7.38
N THR A 166 21.23 -13.39 6.77
CA THR A 166 21.49 -14.66 7.46
C THR A 166 22.51 -14.48 8.60
N SER A 167 23.51 -13.63 8.39
CA SER A 167 24.53 -13.32 9.40
C SER A 167 23.97 -12.45 10.52
N ALA A 168 23.16 -11.44 10.21
CA ALA A 168 22.47 -10.61 11.18
C ALA A 168 21.48 -11.44 12.01
N LEU A 169 20.72 -12.35 11.39
CA LEU A 169 19.80 -13.25 12.09
C LEU A 169 20.54 -14.10 13.13
N LYS A 170 21.65 -14.75 12.74
CA LYS A 170 22.47 -15.55 13.65
C LYS A 170 23.06 -14.74 14.79
N SER A 171 23.35 -13.46 14.56
CA SER A 171 23.85 -12.55 15.59
C SER A 171 22.76 -12.15 16.57
N LEU A 172 21.60 -11.73 16.06
CA LEU A 172 20.44 -11.37 16.85
C LEU A 172 19.91 -12.54 17.68
N GLN A 173 19.98 -13.77 17.18
CA GLN A 173 19.59 -14.96 17.95
C GLN A 173 20.49 -15.23 19.17
N LYS A 174 21.71 -14.67 19.22
CA LYS A 174 22.57 -14.78 20.41
C LYS A 174 22.09 -13.87 21.54
N THR A 175 21.44 -12.77 21.20
CA THR A 175 20.95 -11.76 22.16
C THR A 175 19.46 -11.88 22.43
N THR A 176 18.67 -12.24 21.43
CA THR A 176 17.22 -12.44 21.49
C THR A 176 16.87 -13.92 21.62
N LYS A 177 15.86 -14.25 22.45
CA LYS A 177 15.51 -15.65 22.76
C LYS A 177 14.67 -16.36 21.69
N SER A 178 14.15 -15.64 20.69
CA SER A 178 13.22 -16.18 19.68
C SER A 178 13.66 -15.79 18.28
N GLU A 179 13.86 -16.80 17.42
CA GLU A 179 14.16 -16.62 16.01
C GLU A 179 13.08 -15.80 15.28
N ASP A 180 11.80 -16.10 15.53
CA ASP A 180 10.66 -15.38 14.94
C ASP A 180 10.73 -13.88 15.24
N MET A 181 11.11 -13.52 16.46
CA MET A 181 11.27 -12.12 16.85
C MET A 181 12.42 -11.47 16.08
N SER A 182 13.57 -12.13 15.97
CA SER A 182 14.71 -11.64 15.19
C SER A 182 14.33 -11.43 13.71
N ILE A 183 13.61 -12.39 13.11
CA ILE A 183 13.14 -12.30 11.72
C ILE A 183 12.20 -11.11 11.53
N ARG A 184 11.22 -10.94 12.42
CA ARG A 184 10.27 -9.81 12.37
C ARG A 184 10.97 -8.47 12.53
N MET A 185 11.99 -8.38 13.39
CA MET A 185 12.80 -7.18 13.54
C MET A 185 13.58 -6.84 12.26
N LEU A 186 14.25 -7.84 11.65
CA LEU A 186 14.97 -7.64 10.39
C LEU A 186 14.04 -7.25 9.24
N LEU A 187 12.87 -7.88 9.15
CA LEU A 187 11.86 -7.56 8.14
C LEU A 187 11.29 -6.15 8.32
N GLN A 188 10.98 -5.76 9.56
CA GLN A 188 10.48 -4.42 9.86
C GLN A 188 11.53 -3.35 9.53
N THR A 189 12.80 -3.60 9.87
CA THR A 189 13.91 -2.71 9.51
C THR A 189 13.99 -2.52 7.99
N LEU A 190 13.91 -3.60 7.21
CA LEU A 190 13.90 -3.52 5.75
C LEU A 190 12.68 -2.77 5.20
N ARG A 191 11.51 -2.97 5.81
CA ARG A 191 10.27 -2.25 5.43
C ARG A 191 10.39 -0.75 5.67
N ASP A 192 10.95 -0.36 6.80
CA ASP A 192 11.14 1.05 7.15
C ASP A 192 12.15 1.72 6.21
N ILE A 193 13.24 1.01 5.89
CA ILE A 193 14.24 1.43 4.89
C ILE A 193 13.58 1.60 3.53
N TYR A 194 12.87 0.59 3.04
CA TYR A 194 12.23 0.61 1.74
C TYR A 194 11.24 1.77 1.61
N SER A 195 10.40 1.96 2.63
CA SER A 195 9.41 3.04 2.65
C SER A 195 10.08 4.41 2.66
N SER A 196 11.15 4.58 3.45
CA SER A 196 11.95 5.81 3.48
C SER A 196 12.59 6.10 2.13
N CYS A 197 13.17 5.09 1.47
CA CYS A 197 13.74 5.23 0.13
C CYS A 197 12.71 5.58 -0.95
N CYS A 198 11.47 5.08 -0.82
CA CYS A 198 10.39 5.40 -1.75
C CYS A 198 9.89 6.83 -1.54
N ASN A 199 9.67 7.24 -0.29
CA ASN A 199 9.24 8.59 0.05
C ASN A 199 10.27 9.62 -0.43
N TYR A 200 11.55 9.42 -0.11
CA TYR A 200 12.63 10.31 -0.55
C TYR A 200 12.66 10.47 -2.06
N SER A 201 12.56 9.36 -2.81
CA SER A 201 12.55 9.40 -4.27
C SER A 201 11.31 10.08 -4.85
N ASN A 202 10.16 10.02 -4.17
CA ASN A 202 8.94 10.69 -4.59
C ASN A 202 8.98 12.19 -4.29
N ASP A 203 9.49 12.58 -3.12
CA ASP A 203 9.69 13.97 -2.74
C ASP A 203 10.64 14.66 -3.72
N GLU A 204 11.75 14.00 -4.10
CA GLU A 204 12.68 14.52 -5.11
C GLU A 204 12.07 14.64 -6.51
N LYS A 205 11.19 13.71 -6.89
CA LYS A 205 10.46 13.80 -8.18
C LYS A 205 9.55 15.02 -8.19
N GLU A 206 8.84 15.24 -7.09
CA GLU A 206 7.93 16.38 -6.94
C GLU A 206 8.69 17.70 -6.95
N GLU A 207 9.79 17.81 -6.19
CA GLU A 207 10.66 19.00 -6.18
C GLU A 207 11.26 19.30 -7.56
N ALA A 208 11.76 18.27 -8.25
CA ALA A 208 12.29 18.42 -9.60
C ALA A 208 11.21 18.88 -10.59
N MET A 209 10.01 18.33 -10.49
CA MET A 209 8.87 18.72 -11.32
C MET A 209 8.45 20.17 -11.04
N GLN A 210 8.36 20.58 -9.78
CA GLN A 210 8.04 21.95 -9.39
C GLN A 210 9.10 22.96 -9.87
N SER A 211 10.38 22.62 -9.75
CA SER A 211 11.50 23.43 -10.27
C SER A 211 11.40 23.62 -11.78
N LEU A 212 11.05 22.56 -12.52
CA LEU A 212 10.84 22.64 -13.97
C LEU A 212 9.64 23.50 -14.32
N LEU A 213 8.53 23.38 -13.58
CA LEU A 213 7.33 24.20 -13.78
C LEU A 213 7.64 25.70 -13.55
N MET A 214 8.38 26.04 -12.48
CA MET A 214 8.79 27.43 -12.22
C MET A 214 9.61 28.02 -13.37
N ARG A 215 10.53 27.25 -13.95
CA ARG A 215 11.35 27.69 -15.09
C ARG A 215 10.52 27.94 -16.36
N ILE A 216 9.44 27.17 -16.55
CA ILE A 216 8.51 27.36 -17.67
C ILE A 216 7.63 28.61 -17.46
N THR A 217 7.23 28.91 -16.22
CA THR A 217 6.37 30.06 -15.91
C THR A 217 7.13 31.39 -15.74
N GLY A 218 8.41 31.36 -15.36
CA GLY A 218 9.22 32.55 -15.10
C GLY A 218 9.88 33.16 -16.34
N ASP A 219 10.12 32.36 -17.38
CA ASP A 219 10.64 32.84 -18.65
C ASP A 219 9.50 32.94 -19.68
N ASN A 220 9.46 34.04 -20.46
CA ASN A 220 8.73 34.12 -21.74
C ASN A 220 9.38 33.20 -22.79
N VAL A 221 9.72 31.96 -22.44
CA VAL A 221 10.27 30.95 -23.37
C VAL A 221 9.10 30.43 -24.18
N ALA A 222 8.91 31.11 -25.30
CA ALA A 222 8.18 30.61 -26.44
C ALA A 222 8.46 29.11 -26.65
N LYS A 223 7.43 28.31 -26.41
CA LYS A 223 7.17 27.04 -27.12
C LYS A 223 8.34 26.05 -27.23
N LYS A 224 9.14 25.84 -26.17
CA LYS A 224 9.88 24.59 -26.06
C LYS A 224 9.08 23.62 -25.21
N LYS A 225 8.22 22.85 -25.88
CA LYS A 225 7.49 21.73 -25.28
C LYS A 225 8.54 20.73 -24.79
N LEU A 226 8.90 20.82 -23.51
CA LEU A 226 9.83 19.87 -22.90
C LEU A 226 9.18 18.48 -23.04
N ASN A 227 9.84 17.56 -23.74
CA ASN A 227 9.27 16.24 -23.90
C ASN A 227 9.38 15.46 -22.57
N GLU A 228 8.45 14.55 -22.30
CA GLU A 228 8.43 13.75 -21.06
C GLU A 228 9.78 13.03 -20.82
N GLN A 229 10.47 12.67 -21.89
CA GLN A 229 11.78 12.02 -21.83
C GLN A 229 12.88 12.93 -21.27
N GLN A 230 12.90 14.22 -21.62
CA GLN A 230 13.84 15.21 -21.09
C GLN A 230 13.56 15.50 -19.61
N MET A 231 12.27 15.55 -19.24
CA MET A 231 11.86 15.70 -17.84
C MET A 231 12.32 14.52 -16.99
N MET A 232 12.04 13.29 -17.44
CA MET A 232 12.46 12.07 -16.73
C MET A 232 13.99 11.93 -16.66
N ALA A 233 14.72 12.37 -17.69
CA ALA A 233 16.19 12.34 -17.68
C ALA A 233 16.77 13.30 -16.63
N GLU A 234 16.22 14.51 -16.47
CA GLU A 234 16.68 15.47 -15.47
C GLU A 234 16.33 15.01 -14.05
N VAL A 235 15.14 14.42 -13.86
CA VAL A 235 14.75 13.76 -12.60
C VAL A 235 15.74 12.66 -12.23
N CYS A 236 16.02 11.72 -13.14
CA CYS A 236 16.99 10.65 -12.88
C CYS A 236 18.39 11.20 -12.56
N LYS A 237 18.82 12.28 -13.23
CA LYS A 237 20.10 12.93 -12.98
C LYS A 237 20.16 13.56 -11.58
N GLN A 238 19.09 14.22 -11.15
CA GLN A 238 18.98 14.81 -9.82
C GLN A 238 19.00 13.72 -8.73
N GLN A 239 18.20 12.67 -8.90
CA GLN A 239 18.16 11.53 -7.98
C GLN A 239 19.50 10.79 -7.87
N ASN A 240 20.26 10.69 -8.96
CA ASN A 240 21.61 10.13 -8.93
C ASN A 240 22.59 10.96 -8.10
N ARG A 241 22.54 12.29 -8.25
CA ARG A 241 23.42 13.20 -7.50
C ARG A 241 23.16 13.17 -6.01
N SER A 242 21.91 13.03 -5.61
CA SER A 242 21.49 12.98 -4.21
C SER A 242 21.58 11.59 -3.59
N THR A 243 21.77 10.53 -4.36
CA THR A 243 21.75 9.14 -3.87
C THR A 243 22.72 8.90 -2.72
N ALA A 244 23.94 9.42 -2.78
CA ALA A 244 24.90 9.27 -1.68
C ALA A 244 24.36 9.91 -0.39
N ARG A 245 23.83 11.14 -0.49
CA ARG A 245 23.25 11.86 0.64
C ARG A 245 22.02 11.15 1.21
N ALA A 246 21.11 10.70 0.33
CA ALA A 246 19.91 9.98 0.73
C ALA A 246 20.23 8.67 1.46
N ILE A 247 21.25 7.93 1.00
CA ILE A 247 21.71 6.71 1.65
C ILE A 247 22.19 7.02 3.08
N GLU A 248 22.99 8.07 3.25
CA GLU A 248 23.49 8.47 4.57
C GLU A 248 22.34 8.91 5.49
N GLU A 249 21.46 9.81 5.04
CA GLU A 249 20.33 10.32 5.84
C GLU A 249 19.37 9.20 6.29
N ILE A 250 19.04 8.28 5.37
CA ILE A 250 18.16 7.14 5.70
C ILE A 250 18.88 6.17 6.65
N ARG A 251 20.18 5.92 6.45
CA ARG A 251 20.97 5.07 7.35
C ARG A 251 20.99 5.61 8.76
N GLU A 252 21.33 6.90 8.93
CA GLU A 252 21.37 7.52 10.25
C GLU A 252 19.99 7.51 10.91
N SER A 253 18.92 7.79 10.16
CA SER A 253 17.55 7.69 10.69
C SER A 253 17.20 6.30 11.22
N VAL A 254 17.68 5.24 10.56
CA VAL A 254 17.46 3.85 11.01
C VAL A 254 18.30 3.53 12.24
N PHE A 255 19.53 4.03 12.32
CA PHE A 255 20.41 3.86 13.48
C PHE A 255 19.86 4.58 14.71
N ASP A 256 19.39 5.82 14.55
CA ASP A 256 18.81 6.62 15.63
C ASP A 256 17.54 5.97 16.22
N LYS A 257 16.75 5.28 15.39
CA LYS A 257 15.55 4.54 15.82
C LYS A 257 15.88 3.23 16.55
N ASN A 258 17.11 2.71 16.43
CA ASN A 258 17.50 1.39 16.94
C ASN A 258 18.87 1.43 17.66
N PRO A 259 19.07 2.32 18.65
CA PRO A 259 20.40 2.56 19.22
C PRO A 259 21.02 1.31 19.86
N GLU A 260 20.21 0.43 20.44
CA GLU A 260 20.65 -0.85 21.02
C GLU A 260 21.21 -1.83 20.00
N LEU A 261 20.75 -1.78 18.74
CA LEU A 261 21.17 -2.70 17.68
C LEU A 261 22.41 -2.21 16.93
N VAL A 262 22.72 -0.91 17.01
CA VAL A 262 23.89 -0.28 16.38
C VAL A 262 25.21 -0.89 16.91
N ILE A 263 25.21 -1.53 18.08
CA ILE A 263 26.41 -2.21 18.60
C ILE A 263 26.76 -3.45 17.76
N ASP A 264 25.77 -4.08 17.12
CA ASP A 264 25.97 -5.27 16.30
C ASP A 264 26.44 -4.90 14.88
N HIS A 265 27.72 -5.18 14.61
CA HIS A 265 28.34 -4.96 13.31
C HIS A 265 27.71 -5.75 12.15
N LEU A 266 27.08 -6.91 12.41
CA LEU A 266 26.42 -7.71 11.36
C LEU A 266 25.06 -7.11 11.01
N TRP A 267 24.33 -6.61 12.01
CA TRP A 267 23.10 -5.86 11.78
C TRP A 267 23.37 -4.54 11.03
N LYS A 268 24.44 -3.81 11.38
CA LYS A 268 24.87 -2.61 10.64
C LYS A 268 25.11 -2.88 9.16
N LYS A 269 25.88 -3.93 8.83
CA LYS A 269 26.13 -4.32 7.43
C LYS A 269 24.84 -4.64 6.68
N TYR A 270 23.90 -5.33 7.34
CA TYR A 270 22.58 -5.59 6.77
C TYR A 270 21.82 -4.30 6.48
N VAL A 271 21.79 -3.33 7.41
CA VAL A 271 21.15 -2.03 7.21
C VAL A 271 21.79 -1.25 6.07
N GLU A 272 23.11 -1.08 6.09
CA GLU A 272 23.86 -0.34 5.06
C GLU A 272 23.60 -0.89 3.66
N ARG A 273 23.64 -2.23 3.52
CA ARG A 273 23.41 -2.90 2.25
C ARG A 273 21.95 -2.79 1.81
N SER A 274 21.01 -2.90 2.75
CA SER A 274 19.57 -2.73 2.52
C SER A 274 19.24 -1.33 2.02
N VAL A 275 19.75 -0.27 2.68
CA VAL A 275 19.54 1.13 2.28
C VAL A 275 20.04 1.37 0.86
N LYS A 276 21.25 0.89 0.57
CA LYS A 276 21.82 1.01 -0.78
C LYS A 276 20.94 0.34 -1.84
N ILE A 277 20.52 -0.90 -1.62
CA ILE A 277 19.71 -1.64 -2.59
C ILE A 277 18.34 -0.98 -2.75
N CYS A 278 17.64 -0.66 -1.65
CA CYS A 278 16.32 -0.02 -1.69
C CYS A 278 16.34 1.35 -2.37
N ARG A 279 17.39 2.15 -2.16
CA ARG A 279 17.55 3.43 -2.88
C ARG A 279 17.75 3.21 -4.37
N LEU A 280 18.62 2.28 -4.76
CA LEU A 280 18.87 1.98 -6.18
C LEU A 280 17.63 1.40 -6.87
N MET A 281 16.77 0.70 -6.14
CA MET A 281 15.47 0.21 -6.62
C MET A 281 14.45 1.33 -6.86
N SER A 282 14.41 2.34 -5.97
CA SER A 282 13.39 3.40 -6.03
C SER A 282 13.68 4.49 -7.08
N ILE A 283 14.95 4.64 -7.48
CA ILE A 283 15.38 5.61 -8.52
C ILE A 283 15.53 5.00 -9.91
N GLN A 284 15.21 3.70 -10.08
CA GLN A 284 15.16 3.10 -11.40
C GLN A 284 14.21 3.89 -12.30
N SER A 285 14.56 3.99 -13.59
CA SER A 285 13.65 4.51 -14.62
C SER A 285 12.31 3.75 -14.63
N LYS A 286 12.37 2.45 -14.32
CA LYS A 286 11.23 1.59 -14.01
C LYS A 286 11.36 1.09 -12.57
N PRO A 287 10.69 1.73 -11.60
CA PRO A 287 10.82 1.39 -10.19
C PRO A 287 10.52 -0.08 -9.87
N MET A 288 11.19 -0.59 -8.85
CA MET A 288 10.97 -1.95 -8.35
C MET A 288 10.20 -1.90 -7.03
N LEU A 289 9.31 -2.88 -6.82
CA LEU A 289 8.43 -2.98 -5.67
C LEU A 289 8.84 -4.15 -4.77
N LEU A 290 8.91 -3.90 -3.46
CA LEU A 290 8.95 -4.97 -2.47
C LEU A 290 7.55 -5.21 -1.90
N ASP A 291 7.08 -6.44 -2.03
CA ASP A 291 5.85 -6.92 -1.43
C ASP A 291 6.17 -7.66 -0.14
N PHE A 292 5.82 -7.04 0.99
CA PHE A 292 6.04 -7.60 2.32
C PHE A 292 4.98 -8.64 2.73
N GLY A 293 4.24 -9.14 1.75
CA GLY A 293 3.41 -10.33 1.83
C GLY A 293 2.07 -10.11 2.53
N PRO A 294 1.22 -11.15 2.47
CA PRO A 294 -0.14 -11.07 2.98
C PRO A 294 -0.16 -11.12 4.52
N GLU A 295 -1.32 -10.76 5.08
CA GLU A 295 -1.54 -10.81 6.52
C GLU A 295 -1.45 -12.23 7.08
N GLN A 296 -1.23 -12.33 8.39
CA GLN A 296 -1.25 -13.61 9.10
C GLN A 296 -2.62 -14.31 8.89
N ASN A 297 -2.60 -15.63 8.74
CA ASN A 297 -3.73 -16.51 8.42
C ASN A 297 -4.27 -16.43 6.98
N ALA A 298 -3.71 -15.58 6.12
CA ALA A 298 -4.03 -15.57 4.70
C ALA A 298 -3.57 -16.86 4.01
N ASP A 299 -4.22 -17.18 2.89
CA ASP A 299 -3.86 -18.34 2.09
C ASP A 299 -2.49 -18.12 1.42
N LEU A 300 -1.64 -19.14 1.52
CA LEU A 300 -0.33 -19.15 0.89
C LEU A 300 -0.49 -19.20 -0.63
N ASN A 301 0.09 -18.23 -1.34
CA ASN A 301 0.22 -18.28 -2.79
C ASN A 301 1.61 -18.79 -3.21
N PRO A 302 1.76 -20.05 -3.67
CA PRO A 302 3.06 -20.64 -4.02
C PRO A 302 3.70 -20.02 -5.28
N SER A 303 2.93 -19.27 -6.08
CA SER A 303 3.47 -18.59 -7.26
C SER A 303 4.32 -17.38 -6.87
N ILE A 304 4.04 -16.74 -5.72
CA ILE A 304 4.72 -15.53 -5.23
C ILE A 304 5.66 -15.84 -4.06
N PHE A 305 5.29 -16.77 -3.18
CA PHE A 305 6.04 -17.07 -1.96
C PHE A 305 6.49 -18.53 -1.90
N THR A 306 7.69 -18.75 -1.35
CA THR A 306 8.20 -20.06 -0.95
C THR A 306 8.15 -20.20 0.57
N THR A 307 8.17 -21.44 1.06
CA THR A 307 8.14 -21.75 2.50
C THR A 307 9.54 -21.68 3.10
N TYR A 308 9.67 -21.16 4.31
CA TYR A 308 10.94 -21.10 5.04
C TYR A 308 11.31 -22.44 5.69
N LYS A 309 10.61 -22.85 6.76
CA LYS A 309 10.88 -24.13 7.46
C LYS A 309 9.65 -25.03 7.51
N ALA A 310 8.51 -24.52 7.96
CA ALA A 310 7.30 -25.32 8.10
C ALA A 310 6.58 -25.58 6.77
N THR A 311 5.68 -26.55 6.81
CA THR A 311 4.70 -26.79 5.74
C THR A 311 3.30 -26.42 6.23
N GLY A 312 2.55 -25.72 5.39
CA GLY A 312 1.21 -25.25 5.71
C GLY A 312 0.57 -24.51 4.56
N SER A 313 -0.75 -24.34 4.61
CA SER A 313 -1.51 -23.58 3.60
C SER A 313 -1.82 -22.15 4.02
N LYS A 314 -1.52 -21.78 5.26
CA LYS A 314 -1.76 -20.44 5.80
C LYS A 314 -0.46 -19.78 6.23
N VAL A 315 -0.37 -18.48 6.04
CA VAL A 315 0.81 -17.68 6.41
C VAL A 315 0.83 -17.43 7.92
N ASN A 316 1.95 -17.72 8.58
CA ASN A 316 2.20 -17.28 9.96
C ASN A 316 2.88 -15.90 9.96
N PHE A 317 4.00 -15.79 9.25
CA PHE A 317 4.67 -14.52 9.01
C PHE A 317 5.55 -14.55 7.77
N VAL A 318 5.86 -13.37 7.27
CA VAL A 318 6.78 -13.19 6.14
C VAL A 318 8.21 -13.15 6.68
N VAL A 319 9.10 -13.87 6.01
CA VAL A 319 10.54 -13.92 6.34
C VAL A 319 11.33 -12.99 5.42
N TRP A 320 10.97 -12.98 4.13
CA TRP A 320 11.61 -12.18 3.10
C TRP A 320 10.56 -11.68 2.09
N PRO A 321 10.57 -10.40 1.69
CA PRO A 321 9.56 -9.89 0.78
C PRO A 321 9.76 -10.40 -0.66
N ALA A 322 8.67 -10.48 -1.41
CA ALA A 322 8.74 -10.72 -2.85
C ALA A 322 9.13 -9.44 -3.60
N MET A 323 9.78 -9.57 -4.75
CA MET A 323 10.24 -8.45 -5.55
C MET A 323 9.54 -8.44 -6.90
N PHE A 324 9.03 -7.27 -7.29
CA PHE A 324 8.32 -7.06 -8.56
C PHE A 324 8.89 -5.88 -9.33
N MET A 325 8.69 -5.88 -10.65
CA MET A 325 8.72 -4.67 -11.45
C MET A 325 7.41 -3.90 -11.26
N GLN A 326 7.45 -2.60 -10.92
CA GLN A 326 6.24 -1.85 -10.59
C GLN A 326 5.30 -1.66 -11.79
N GLU A 327 5.85 -1.46 -13.00
CA GLU A 327 5.08 -1.12 -14.21
C GLU A 327 4.18 -2.25 -14.69
N ASN A 328 4.70 -3.48 -14.75
CA ASN A 328 4.00 -4.65 -15.30
C ASN A 328 3.62 -5.69 -14.23
N ARG A 329 3.97 -5.44 -12.96
CA ARG A 329 3.84 -6.38 -11.84
C ARG A 329 4.45 -7.75 -12.12
N GLU A 330 5.50 -7.79 -12.94
CA GLU A 330 6.25 -9.01 -13.19
C GLU A 330 7.04 -9.40 -11.93
N LEU A 331 6.91 -10.66 -11.54
CA LEU A 331 7.63 -11.22 -10.40
C LEU A 331 9.10 -11.42 -10.77
N LEU A 332 9.98 -10.68 -10.09
CA LEU A 332 11.42 -10.80 -10.25
C LEU A 332 12.01 -11.86 -9.31
N SER A 333 11.62 -11.82 -8.05
CA SER A 333 12.06 -12.77 -7.03
C SER A 333 10.90 -13.16 -6.13
N LYS A 334 10.79 -14.46 -5.84
CA LYS A 334 9.83 -14.95 -4.84
C LYS A 334 10.21 -14.44 -3.45
N GLY A 335 9.18 -14.16 -2.66
CA GLY A 335 9.34 -13.94 -1.23
C GLY A 335 9.40 -15.25 -0.47
N ILE A 336 9.68 -15.18 0.82
CA ILE A 336 9.76 -16.33 1.72
C ILE A 336 8.81 -16.07 2.89
N VAL A 337 8.01 -17.07 3.24
CA VAL A 337 7.11 -17.03 4.39
C VAL A 337 7.26 -18.26 5.27
N GLU A 338 7.02 -18.11 6.56
CA GLU A 338 6.82 -19.21 7.48
C GLU A 338 5.33 -19.54 7.52
N PRO A 339 4.91 -20.75 7.12
CA PRO A 339 3.52 -21.16 7.24
C PRO A 339 3.13 -21.49 8.69
N ILE A 340 1.83 -21.49 8.97
CA ILE A 340 1.29 -22.13 10.18
C ILE A 340 1.41 -23.64 9.98
N GLU A 341 2.18 -24.28 10.85
CA GLU A 341 2.44 -25.71 10.79
C GLU A 341 1.12 -26.50 10.81
N ARG A 342 0.93 -27.38 9.81
CA ARG A 342 -0.18 -28.32 9.83
C ARG A 342 0.10 -29.37 10.91
N ASN A 343 -0.62 -29.29 12.03
CA ASN A 343 -0.76 -30.44 12.93
C ASN A 343 -1.46 -31.56 12.16
N ILE A 344 -0.68 -32.52 11.67
CA ILE A 344 -1.20 -33.78 11.16
C ILE A 344 -1.60 -34.58 12.40
N HIS A 345 -2.88 -34.54 12.75
CA HIS A 345 -3.49 -35.45 13.72
C HIS A 345 -4.15 -36.62 13.01
#